data_AF-A0A6V8NBF0-F1
#
_entry.id   AF-A0A6V8NBF0-F1
#
_cell.length_a   1.000
_cell.length_b   1.000
_cell.length_c   1.000
_cell.angle_alpha   90.00
_cell.angle_beta   90.00
_cell.angle_gamma   90.00
#
_symmetry.space_group_name_H-M   'P 1'
#
loop_
_entity.id
_entity.type
_entity.pdbx_description
1 polymer ?
#
loop_
_entity_poly.entity_id
_entity_poly.type
_entity_poly.pdbx_seq_one_letter_code
_entity_poly.pdbx_strand_id
1 'polypeptide(L)'
;MKQICAWCGKKLSETDSSGKGISYGICLPCANAVIINIPNDLRKFLDQISIPVLLVSYEGIVKTANDKALNLLGKDATQFAGHRTGEVFECAYSRLPGGCGNTYHCSGCVIRRSILETHATGTPQVRVPATLKQNSPDHPQEVRFLISTEKFSDYVLLKIHGDEPISGPTLACQ
;
A
#
# COMPACT_ATOMS: atom_id res chain seq x y z
N MET A 1 6.04 38.01 -26.33
CA MET A 1 5.09 36.88 -26.36
C MET A 1 4.36 36.89 -25.03
N LYS A 2 3.03 37.01 -25.03
CA LYS A 2 2.24 37.11 -23.79
C LYS A 2 1.84 35.71 -23.34
N GLN A 3 2.14 35.34 -22.10
CA GLN A 3 1.66 34.08 -21.54
C GLN A 3 0.39 34.32 -20.73
N ILE A 4 -0.69 33.64 -21.07
CA ILE A 4 -1.96 33.71 -20.35
C ILE A 4 -2.37 32.34 -19.84
N CYS A 5 -3.02 32.32 -18.67
CA CYS A 5 -3.63 31.11 -18.13
C CYS A 5 -4.81 30.69 -19.02
N ALA A 6 -4.77 29.48 -19.54
CA ALA A 6 -5.85 28.91 -20.36
C ALA A 6 -7.16 28.74 -19.57
N TRP A 7 -7.08 28.70 -18.24
CA TRP A 7 -8.23 28.39 -17.38
C TRP A 7 -8.93 29.63 -16.82
N CYS A 8 -8.17 30.62 -16.33
CA CYS A 8 -8.73 31.83 -15.71
C CYS A 8 -8.36 33.12 -16.43
N GLY A 9 -7.61 33.05 -17.54
CA GLY A 9 -7.17 34.22 -18.30
C GLY A 9 -6.10 35.09 -17.63
N LYS A 10 -5.65 34.74 -16.41
CA LYS A 10 -4.61 35.51 -15.70
C LYS A 10 -3.29 35.52 -16.49
N LYS A 11 -2.65 36.69 -16.63
CA LYS A 11 -1.30 36.81 -17.19
C LYS A 11 -0.28 36.05 -16.34
N LEU A 12 0.53 35.22 -16.97
CA LEU A 12 1.54 34.37 -16.32
C LEU A 12 2.94 34.98 -16.36
N SER A 13 3.30 35.68 -17.44
CA SER A 13 4.53 36.46 -17.53
C SER A 13 4.36 37.63 -18.52
N GLU A 14 5.05 38.73 -18.24
CA GLU A 14 5.30 39.81 -19.20
C GLU A 14 6.79 39.77 -19.52
N THR A 15 7.14 39.02 -20.57
CA THR A 15 8.44 39.22 -21.22
C THR A 15 8.20 40.11 -22.44
N ASP A 16 8.90 41.24 -22.50
CA ASP A 16 8.97 42.16 -23.64
C ASP A 16 9.71 41.53 -24.83
N SER A 17 9.33 40.31 -25.20
CA SER A 17 9.73 39.72 -26.46
C SER A 17 8.78 40.25 -27.54
N SER A 18 9.37 40.96 -28.49
CA SER A 18 8.84 41.52 -29.75
C SER A 18 8.22 40.49 -30.71
N GLY A 19 7.68 39.39 -30.19
CA GLY A 19 6.92 38.37 -30.91
C GLY A 19 5.41 38.49 -30.63
N LYS A 20 4.63 38.65 -31.70
CA LYS A 20 3.15 38.76 -31.74
C LYS A 20 2.39 37.47 -31.35
N GLY A 21 2.98 36.60 -30.54
CA GLY A 21 2.37 35.32 -30.12
C GLY A 21 1.74 35.38 -28.72
N ILE A 22 0.61 34.67 -28.55
CA ILE A 22 0.07 34.28 -27.25
C ILE A 22 0.41 32.80 -27.05
N SER A 23 1.08 32.46 -25.95
CA SER A 23 1.19 31.07 -25.51
C SER A 23 0.26 30.81 -24.34
N TYR A 24 -0.38 29.65 -24.32
CA TYR A 24 -1.26 29.23 -23.24
C TYR A 24 -0.48 28.41 -22.21
N GLY A 25 -0.63 28.75 -20.93
CA GLY A 25 -0.14 27.97 -19.79
C GLY A 25 -1.22 27.81 -18.73
N ILE A 26 -0.91 27.24 -17.56
CA ILE A 26 -1.84 27.18 -16.42
C ILE A 26 -1.20 27.85 -15.20
N CYS A 27 -1.93 28.75 -14.52
CA CYS A 27 -1.41 29.38 -13.31
C CYS A 27 -1.46 28.41 -12.13
N LEU A 28 -0.56 28.56 -11.16
CA LEU A 28 -0.50 27.68 -9.98
C LEU A 28 -1.86 27.54 -9.24
N PRO A 29 -2.65 28.60 -9.03
CA PRO A 29 -4.00 28.46 -8.45
C PRO A 29 -4.94 27.58 -9.27
N CYS A 30 -4.95 27.72 -10.60
CA CYS A 30 -5.77 26.89 -11.48
C CYS A 30 -5.24 25.46 -11.58
N ALA A 31 -3.92 25.28 -11.61
CA ALA A 31 -3.29 23.96 -11.57
C ALA A 31 -3.66 23.23 -10.27
N ASN A 32 -3.57 23.92 -9.13
CA ASN A 32 -4.00 23.38 -7.83
C ASN A 32 -5.50 23.06 -7.84
N ALA A 33 -6.35 23.94 -8.38
CA ALA A 33 -7.77 23.65 -8.49
C ALA A 33 -8.05 22.41 -9.36
N VAL A 34 -7.31 22.22 -10.46
CA VAL A 34 -7.42 21.01 -11.28
C VAL A 34 -6.93 19.79 -10.50
N ILE A 35 -5.76 19.85 -9.88
CA ILE A 35 -5.17 18.74 -9.11
C ILE A 35 -6.05 18.33 -7.92
N ILE A 36 -6.61 19.31 -7.19
CA ILE A 36 -7.51 19.08 -6.06
C ILE A 36 -8.84 18.48 -6.53
N ASN A 37 -9.29 18.81 -7.74
CA ASN A 37 -10.53 18.28 -8.33
C ASN A 37 -10.33 17.04 -9.20
N ILE A 38 -9.10 16.52 -9.34
CA ILE A 38 -8.91 15.15 -9.84
C ILE A 38 -9.26 14.25 -8.66
N PRO A 39 -10.38 13.48 -8.71
CA PRO A 39 -10.60 12.44 -7.72
C PRO A 39 -9.47 11.42 -7.87
N ASN A 40 -8.44 11.56 -7.04
CA ASN A 40 -7.40 10.56 -6.89
C ASN A 40 -8.02 9.41 -6.08
N ASP A 41 -8.66 8.50 -6.80
CA ASP A 41 -8.99 7.21 -6.25
C ASP A 41 -7.66 6.45 -6.06
N LEU A 42 -7.12 6.56 -4.85
CA LEU A 42 -5.87 5.91 -4.45
C LEU A 42 -5.88 4.41 -4.79
N ARG A 43 -7.04 3.75 -4.73
CA ARG A 43 -7.17 2.35 -5.13
C ARG A 43 -6.91 2.16 -6.63
N LYS A 44 -7.50 3.00 -7.50
CA LYS A 44 -7.24 2.96 -8.94
C LYS A 44 -5.76 3.14 -9.28
N PHE A 45 -5.04 3.95 -8.51
CA PHE A 45 -3.59 4.05 -8.64
C PHE A 45 -2.89 2.74 -8.25
N LEU A 46 -3.24 2.15 -7.10
CA LEU A 46 -2.68 0.87 -6.66
C LEU A 46 -3.02 -0.29 -7.63
N ASP A 47 -4.15 -0.24 -8.33
CA ASP A 47 -4.56 -1.25 -9.32
C ASP A 47 -3.62 -1.28 -10.54
N GLN A 48 -2.90 -0.19 -10.82
CA GLN A 48 -1.87 -0.14 -11.86
C GLN A 48 -0.62 -0.96 -11.49
N ILE A 49 -0.42 -1.27 -10.21
CA ILE A 49 0.71 -2.09 -9.76
C ILE A 49 0.43 -3.57 -10.11
N SER A 50 1.39 -4.25 -10.75
CA SER A 50 1.23 -5.60 -11.29
C SER A 50 1.17 -6.72 -10.24
N ILE A 51 1.43 -6.42 -8.98
CA ILE A 51 1.43 -7.37 -7.86
C ILE A 51 0.40 -6.98 -6.79
N PRO A 52 -0.01 -7.91 -5.92
CA PRO A 52 -0.81 -7.61 -4.73
C PRO A 52 -0.16 -6.56 -3.83
N VAL A 53 -0.88 -5.47 -3.53
CA VAL A 53 -0.41 -4.38 -2.68
C VAL A 53 -1.48 -3.92 -1.70
N LEU A 54 -1.08 -3.71 -0.46
CA LEU A 54 -1.86 -3.10 0.61
C LEU A 54 -1.17 -1.81 1.06
N LEU A 55 -1.95 -0.78 1.36
CA LEU A 55 -1.47 0.41 2.04
C LEU A 55 -1.82 0.32 3.54
N VAL A 56 -0.81 0.33 4.40
CA VAL A 56 -0.95 0.01 5.82
C VAL A 56 -0.39 1.12 6.70
N SER A 57 -1.08 1.49 7.78
CA SER A 57 -0.56 2.45 8.77
C SER A 57 0.51 1.79 9.67
N TYR A 58 1.20 2.59 10.47
CA TYR A 58 2.20 2.06 11.42
C TYR A 58 1.57 1.19 12.52
N GLU A 59 0.29 1.41 12.87
CA GLU A 59 -0.46 0.55 13.79
C GLU A 59 -0.90 -0.79 13.16
N GLY A 60 -0.59 -1.00 11.87
CA GLY A 60 -0.99 -2.19 11.12
C GLY A 60 -2.45 -2.15 10.67
N ILE A 61 -3.04 -0.96 10.52
CA ILE A 61 -4.41 -0.81 9.99
C ILE A 61 -4.34 -0.63 8.49
N VAL A 62 -5.08 -1.45 7.74
CA VAL A 62 -5.11 -1.38 6.28
C VAL A 62 -6.02 -0.23 5.86
N LYS A 63 -5.46 0.70 5.09
CA LYS A 63 -6.20 1.85 4.53
C LYS A 63 -6.97 1.43 3.27
N THR A 64 -6.31 0.71 2.38
CA THR A 64 -6.87 0.18 1.13
C THR A 64 -5.93 -0.87 0.54
N ALA A 65 -6.38 -1.59 -0.48
CA ALA A 65 -5.62 -2.59 -1.21
C ALA A 65 -6.07 -2.64 -2.68
N ASN A 66 -5.20 -3.10 -3.57
CA ASN A 66 -5.55 -3.28 -4.98
C ASN A 66 -6.28 -4.59 -5.23
N ASP A 67 -6.93 -4.71 -6.41
CA ASP A 67 -7.72 -5.88 -6.79
C ASP A 67 -6.92 -7.18 -6.76
N LYS A 68 -5.61 -7.11 -7.03
CA LYS A 68 -4.73 -8.27 -6.96
C LYS A 68 -4.58 -8.79 -5.52
N ALA A 69 -4.54 -7.92 -4.52
CA ALA A 69 -4.53 -8.31 -3.11
C ALA A 69 -5.87 -8.87 -2.64
N LEU A 70 -6.99 -8.29 -3.11
CA LEU A 70 -8.33 -8.80 -2.83
C LEU A 70 -8.48 -10.23 -3.38
N ASN A 71 -8.09 -10.44 -4.64
CA ASN A 71 -8.13 -11.74 -5.29
C ASN A 71 -7.20 -12.76 -4.62
N LEU A 72 -5.97 -12.35 -4.27
CA LEU A 72 -5.01 -13.25 -3.59
C LEU A 72 -5.54 -13.72 -2.24
N LEU A 73 -6.18 -12.83 -1.46
CA LEU A 73 -6.67 -13.14 -0.13
C LEU A 73 -8.12 -13.63 -0.10
N GLY A 74 -8.79 -13.72 -1.26
CA GLY A 74 -10.17 -14.17 -1.39
C GLY A 74 -11.17 -13.29 -0.64
N LYS A 75 -10.96 -11.97 -0.63
CA LYS A 75 -11.72 -11.02 0.21
C LYS A 75 -12.22 -9.81 -0.56
N ASP A 76 -13.33 -9.26 -0.09
CA ASP A 76 -13.91 -8.02 -0.60
C ASP A 76 -13.22 -6.78 -0.02
N ALA A 77 -13.28 -5.66 -0.74
CA ALA A 77 -12.66 -4.39 -0.33
C ALA A 77 -13.06 -3.92 1.08
N THR A 78 -14.31 -4.18 1.48
CA THR A 78 -14.86 -3.83 2.81
C THR A 78 -14.16 -4.58 3.95
N GLN A 79 -13.56 -5.74 3.66
CA GLN A 79 -12.84 -6.55 4.63
C GLN A 79 -11.36 -6.14 4.78
N PHE A 80 -10.92 -5.12 4.04
CA PHE A 80 -9.57 -4.54 4.16
C PHE A 80 -9.59 -3.22 4.91
N ALA A 81 -10.38 -2.25 4.44
CA ALA A 81 -10.33 -0.88 4.96
C ALA A 81 -10.71 -0.82 6.45
N GLY A 82 -9.83 -0.28 7.29
CA GLY A 82 -10.03 -0.16 8.73
C GLY A 82 -9.72 -1.43 9.53
N HIS A 83 -9.44 -2.55 8.87
CA HIS A 83 -9.08 -3.80 9.51
C HIS A 83 -7.58 -3.90 9.79
N ARG A 84 -7.21 -4.65 10.83
CA ARG A 84 -5.80 -4.92 11.12
C ARG A 84 -5.23 -5.91 10.13
N THR A 85 -3.94 -5.80 9.80
CA THR A 85 -3.27 -6.69 8.84
C THR A 85 -3.49 -8.16 9.18
N GLY A 86 -3.40 -8.56 10.45
CA GLY A 86 -3.66 -9.94 10.85
C GLY A 86 -5.09 -10.43 10.59
N GLU A 87 -6.09 -9.55 10.63
CA GLU A 87 -7.48 -9.89 10.29
C GLU A 87 -7.63 -10.07 8.78
N VAL A 88 -7.01 -9.17 8.00
CA VAL A 88 -7.00 -9.22 6.53
C VAL A 88 -6.32 -10.49 6.04
N PHE A 89 -5.18 -10.88 6.63
CA PHE A 89 -4.47 -12.11 6.29
C PHE A 89 -5.00 -13.36 7.01
N GLU A 90 -6.07 -13.27 7.80
CA GLU A 90 -6.67 -14.39 8.56
C GLU A 90 -5.72 -15.10 9.53
N CYS A 91 -4.79 -14.34 10.10
CA CYS A 91 -3.87 -14.80 11.13
C CYS A 91 -4.65 -15.48 12.27
N ALA A 92 -4.27 -16.70 12.62
CA ALA A 92 -4.89 -17.50 13.67
C ALA A 92 -4.92 -16.77 15.02
N TYR A 93 -3.91 -15.95 15.27
CA TYR A 93 -3.74 -15.18 16.51
C TYR A 93 -4.47 -13.84 16.52
N SER A 94 -5.03 -13.40 15.38
CA SER A 94 -5.78 -12.12 15.29
C SER A 94 -7.07 -12.12 16.12
N ARG A 95 -7.64 -13.30 16.38
CA ARG A 95 -8.89 -13.47 17.13
C ARG A 95 -8.68 -13.70 18.64
N LEU A 96 -7.44 -13.83 19.09
CA LEU A 96 -7.13 -13.96 20.51
C LEU A 96 -7.41 -12.63 21.25
N PRO A 97 -7.64 -12.67 22.58
CA PRO A 97 -7.74 -11.46 23.38
C PRO A 97 -6.56 -10.50 23.12
N GLY A 98 -6.88 -9.24 22.83
CA GLY A 98 -5.92 -8.19 22.43
C GLY A 98 -5.80 -7.98 20.92
N GLY A 99 -6.08 -9.00 20.11
CA GLY A 99 -6.10 -8.91 18.65
C GLY A 99 -4.73 -8.75 17.99
N CYS A 100 -4.72 -8.54 16.68
CA CYS A 100 -3.48 -8.39 15.91
C CYS A 100 -2.62 -7.23 16.41
N GLY A 101 -1.34 -7.52 16.67
CA GLY A 101 -0.35 -6.55 17.15
C GLY A 101 -0.17 -6.53 18.66
N ASN A 102 -1.06 -7.18 19.43
CA ASN A 102 -1.08 -7.10 20.91
C ASN A 102 -0.98 -8.48 21.60
N THR A 103 -0.74 -9.56 20.87
CA THR A 103 -0.50 -10.90 21.43
C THR A 103 0.99 -11.22 21.49
N TYR A 104 1.39 -12.18 22.32
CA TYR A 104 2.80 -12.60 22.39
C TYR A 104 3.35 -13.10 21.04
N HIS A 105 2.49 -13.69 20.20
CA HIS A 105 2.82 -14.12 18.84
C HIS A 105 3.23 -12.96 17.91
N CYS A 106 2.77 -11.73 18.21
CA CYS A 106 3.06 -10.57 17.38
C CYS A 106 4.52 -10.10 17.50
N SER A 107 5.23 -10.48 18.56
CA SER A 107 6.65 -10.16 18.75
C SER A 107 7.55 -10.79 17.66
N GLY A 108 7.19 -11.99 17.20
CA GLY A 108 7.88 -12.71 16.12
C GLY A 108 7.28 -12.53 14.73
N CYS A 109 6.26 -11.68 14.57
CA CYS A 109 5.56 -11.53 13.29
C CYS A 109 6.41 -10.73 12.29
N VAL A 110 6.92 -11.41 11.27
CA VAL A 110 7.78 -10.80 10.23
C VAL A 110 7.06 -9.71 9.46
N ILE A 111 5.77 -9.90 9.13
CA ILE A 111 4.96 -8.88 8.44
C ILE A 111 4.91 -7.60 9.29
N ARG A 112 4.56 -7.73 10.58
CA ARG A 112 4.46 -6.60 11.51
C ARG A 112 5.80 -5.90 11.70
N ARG A 113 6.87 -6.66 11.91
CA ARG A 113 8.23 -6.10 12.08
C ARG A 113 8.66 -5.32 10.83
N SER A 114 8.44 -5.87 9.65
CA SER A 114 8.82 -5.22 8.38
C SER A 114 8.07 -3.89 8.18
N ILE A 115 6.78 -3.85 8.51
CA ILE A 115 5.97 -2.62 8.46
C ILE A 115 6.54 -1.58 9.43
N LEU A 116 6.75 -1.95 10.70
CA LEU A 116 7.25 -1.00 11.70
C LEU A 116 8.65 -0.48 11.37
N GLU A 117 9.55 -1.37 10.98
CA GLU A 117 10.93 -1.01 10.64
C GLU A 117 10.98 -0.07 9.44
N THR A 118 10.19 -0.36 8.39
CA THR A 118 10.08 0.51 7.21
C THR A 118 9.46 1.85 7.57
N HIS A 119 8.41 1.86 8.40
CA HIS A 119 7.77 3.11 8.82
C HIS A 119 8.75 4.00 9.62
N ALA A 120 9.45 3.40 10.60
CA ALA A 120 10.35 4.11 11.50
C ALA A 120 11.61 4.62 10.79
N THR A 121 12.21 3.81 9.93
CA THR A 121 13.51 4.12 9.30
C THR A 121 13.40 4.70 7.90
N GLY A 122 12.27 4.50 7.21
CA GLY A 122 12.13 4.75 5.78
C GLY A 122 12.87 3.73 4.89
N THR A 123 13.63 2.80 5.46
CA THR A 123 14.38 1.80 4.70
C THR A 123 13.43 0.71 4.23
N PRO A 124 13.35 0.43 2.91
CA PRO A 124 12.47 -0.62 2.41
C PRO A 124 13.00 -2.00 2.82
N GLN A 125 12.09 -2.92 3.14
CA GLN A 125 12.40 -4.33 3.28
C GLN A 125 12.04 -5.02 1.97
N VAL A 126 12.96 -5.79 1.39
CA VAL A 126 12.78 -6.33 0.02
C VAL A 126 12.78 -7.85 0.06
N ARG A 127 11.71 -8.47 -0.46
CA ARG A 127 11.55 -9.93 -0.59
C ARG A 127 11.89 -10.67 0.71
N VAL A 128 11.35 -10.20 1.82
CA VAL A 128 11.49 -10.84 3.12
C VAL A 128 10.51 -12.02 3.22
N PRO A 129 10.98 -13.25 3.51
CA PRO A 129 10.10 -14.38 3.71
C PRO A 129 9.35 -14.24 5.04
N ALA A 130 8.02 -14.32 4.97
CA ALA A 130 7.13 -14.21 6.09
C ALA A 130 6.25 -15.46 6.20
N THR A 131 6.16 -16.00 7.40
CA THR A 131 5.28 -17.13 7.70
C THR A 131 4.13 -16.68 8.57
N LEU A 132 2.93 -17.17 8.28
CA LEU A 132 1.71 -16.89 9.02
C LEU A 132 0.92 -18.18 9.21
N LYS A 133 0.34 -18.38 10.39
CA LYS A 133 -0.70 -19.40 10.57
C LYS A 133 -2.05 -18.79 10.26
N GLN A 134 -2.76 -19.32 9.28
CA GLN A 134 -4.12 -18.93 8.93
C GLN A 134 -5.14 -19.84 9.61
N ASN A 135 -6.27 -19.28 10.05
CA ASN A 135 -7.40 -20.09 10.51
C ASN A 135 -8.14 -20.66 9.29
N SER A 136 -7.98 -21.94 8.99
CA SER A 136 -8.84 -22.67 8.05
C SER A 136 -9.93 -23.43 8.83
N PRO A 137 -11.12 -23.67 8.23
CA PRO A 137 -12.24 -24.37 8.87
C PRO A 137 -11.86 -25.73 9.45
N ASP A 138 -10.92 -26.44 8.81
CA ASP A 138 -10.53 -27.78 9.21
C ASP A 138 -9.35 -27.76 10.19
N HIS A 139 -8.28 -27.01 9.92
CA HIS A 139 -7.09 -26.90 10.77
C HIS A 139 -6.31 -25.59 10.52
N PRO A 140 -5.53 -25.06 11.49
CA PRO A 140 -4.63 -23.94 11.23
C PRO A 140 -3.60 -24.30 10.15
N GLN A 141 -3.62 -23.59 9.02
CA GLN A 141 -2.69 -23.81 7.91
C GLN A 141 -1.52 -22.83 8.00
N GLU A 142 -0.29 -23.32 7.85
CA GLU A 142 0.87 -22.43 7.71
C GLU A 142 0.99 -21.97 6.25
N VAL A 143 0.97 -20.66 6.05
CA VAL A 143 1.13 -20.02 4.74
C VAL A 143 2.40 -19.18 4.74
N ARG A 144 3.12 -19.25 3.63
CA ARG A 144 4.35 -18.51 3.41
C ARG A 144 4.12 -17.46 2.36
N PHE A 145 4.59 -16.26 2.65
CA PHE A 145 4.57 -15.12 1.77
C PHE A 145 5.99 -14.63 1.56
N LEU A 146 6.23 -14.04 0.40
CA LEU A 146 7.40 -13.22 0.18
C LEU A 146 6.92 -11.77 0.10
N ILE A 147 7.37 -10.92 1.02
CA ILE A 147 6.85 -9.55 1.15
C ILE A 147 7.93 -8.51 0.87
N SER A 148 7.52 -7.37 0.35
CA SER A 148 8.33 -6.15 0.42
C SER A 148 7.53 -5.02 1.07
N THR A 149 8.22 -4.12 1.73
CA THR A 149 7.63 -2.92 2.33
C THR A 149 8.37 -1.68 1.85
N GLU A 150 7.64 -0.62 1.57
CA GLU A 150 8.18 0.68 1.17
C GLU A 150 7.40 1.79 1.87
N LYS A 151 8.11 2.81 2.39
CA LYS A 151 7.46 3.93 3.06
C LYS A 151 6.79 4.85 2.04
N PHE A 152 5.53 5.19 2.29
CA PHE A 152 4.76 6.13 1.49
C PHE A 152 4.05 7.12 2.42
N SER A 153 4.66 8.28 2.63
CA SER A 153 4.22 9.25 3.65
C SER A 153 4.15 8.59 5.05
N ASP A 154 3.04 8.73 5.76
CA ASP A 154 2.74 8.09 7.06
C ASP A 154 2.24 6.64 6.94
N TYR A 155 2.26 6.08 5.72
CA TYR A 155 1.85 4.71 5.44
C TYR A 155 3.03 3.87 4.93
N VAL A 156 2.81 2.57 4.87
CA VAL A 156 3.72 1.59 4.27
C VAL A 156 2.96 0.84 3.18
N LEU A 157 3.54 0.80 1.98
CA LEU A 157 3.11 -0.08 0.90
C LEU A 157 3.65 -1.48 1.18
N LEU A 158 2.78 -2.39 1.57
CA LEU A 158 3.06 -3.82 1.72
C LEU A 158 2.75 -4.52 0.39
N LYS A 159 3.79 -5.06 -0.25
CA LYS A 159 3.72 -5.78 -1.52
C LYS A 159 3.87 -7.27 -1.24
N ILE A 160 3.04 -8.12 -1.86
CA ILE A 160 3.16 -9.58 -1.77
C ILE A 160 3.61 -10.09 -3.14
N HIS A 161 4.71 -10.83 -3.18
CA HIS A 161 5.23 -11.43 -4.39
C HIS A 161 4.64 -12.82 -4.56
N GLY A 162 4.12 -13.12 -5.75
CA GLY A 162 3.80 -14.49 -6.18
C GLY A 162 5.04 -15.18 -6.76
N ASP A 163 4.99 -16.51 -6.79
CA ASP A 163 5.79 -17.39 -7.67
C ASP A 163 7.14 -17.93 -7.20
N GLU A 164 7.39 -18.09 -5.90
CA GLU A 164 8.38 -19.08 -5.47
C GLU A 164 7.78 -20.01 -4.41
N PRO A 165 7.58 -21.32 -4.72
CA PRO A 165 7.42 -22.30 -3.66
C PRO A 165 8.70 -22.25 -2.82
N ILE A 166 8.61 -21.71 -1.61
CA ILE A 166 9.70 -21.84 -0.65
C ILE A 166 9.74 -23.31 -0.25
N SER A 167 10.54 -24.10 -0.96
CA SER A 167 10.94 -25.46 -0.61
C SER A 167 11.79 -25.41 0.67
N GLY A 168 11.14 -25.11 1.79
CA GLY A 168 11.70 -25.34 3.12
C GLY A 168 11.43 -26.78 3.53
N PRO A 169 12.35 -27.42 4.27
CA PRO A 169 12.32 -28.85 4.49
C PRO A 169 11.00 -29.22 5.16
N THR A 170 10.35 -30.25 4.64
CA THR A 170 9.43 -31.06 5.43
C THR A 170 10.24 -31.56 6.61
N LEU A 171 10.12 -30.88 7.76
CA LEU A 171 10.53 -31.45 9.03
C LEU A 171 9.58 -32.61 9.29
N ALA A 172 9.90 -33.75 8.66
CA ALA A 172 9.49 -35.04 9.13
C ALA A 172 10.13 -35.20 10.51
N CYS A 173 9.35 -34.98 11.57
CA CYS A 173 9.66 -35.58 12.85
C CYS A 173 9.67 -37.11 12.63
N GLN A 174 10.86 -37.68 12.56
CA GLN A 174 11.13 -39.06 12.98
C GLN A 174 11.38 -39.05 14.48
#